data_AF-A0A8B6HLD1-F1
#
_entry.id   AF-A0A8B6HLD1-F1
#
_cell.length_a   1.000
_cell.length_b   1.000
_cell.length_c   1.000
_cell.angle_alpha   90.00
_cell.angle_beta   90.00
_cell.angle_gamma   90.00
#
_symmetry.space_group_name_H-M   'P 1'
#
loop_
_entity.id
_entity.type
_entity.pdbx_description
1 polymer ?
#
loop_
_entity_poly.entity_id
_entity_poly.type
_entity_poly.pdbx_seq_one_letter_code
_entity_poly.pdbx_strand_id
1 'polypeptide(L)'
;MMDEFERKSLYNCRHEFYDNVDGDKFVQKLHNHGVLSESQRQKIYRCKSNREKMANVLQTVSFGNQDCYQNIVSIMKEEYPMIANKMELELLKERISNSRDVNESLIEIINEQLLPIVYGKGKSNEEDFSSKRPHSSVSRLSELIRQLQLRCLRILNVKPSEARNTALPVLINRKIKEQQEVVRQLKEEINEIKSPKKKNQSLHEELDEINLAEKIYQLRKELQDQHERVRLLQLSVHSKESTVLDLKTENAIIQNEIQELRKQRPLGKLQVNLLFDD
;
A
#
# COMPACT_ATOMS: atom_id res chain seq x y z
N MET A 1 -16.78 -13.82 -10.88
CA MET A 1 -15.34 -13.62 -11.13
C MET A 1 -15.06 -12.14 -10.94
N MET A 2 -13.94 -11.77 -10.33
CA MET A 2 -13.55 -10.37 -10.10
C MET A 2 -13.59 -9.52 -11.39
N ASP A 3 -14.04 -8.27 -11.28
CA ASP A 3 -14.14 -7.34 -12.40
C ASP A 3 -12.74 -6.97 -12.94
N GLU A 4 -12.65 -6.60 -14.21
CA GLU A 4 -11.39 -6.20 -14.84
C GLU A 4 -10.78 -4.98 -14.15
N PHE A 5 -11.60 -4.00 -13.76
CA PHE A 5 -11.14 -2.80 -13.06
C PHE A 5 -10.60 -3.11 -11.67
N GLU A 6 -11.23 -4.06 -10.97
CA GLU A 6 -10.79 -4.53 -9.66
C GLU A 6 -9.44 -5.25 -9.75
N ARG A 7 -9.25 -6.09 -10.78
CA ARG A 7 -7.96 -6.73 -11.07
C ARG A 7 -6.88 -5.72 -11.41
N LYS A 8 -7.19 -4.70 -12.23
CA LYS A 8 -6.25 -3.61 -12.55
C LYS A 8 -5.85 -2.81 -11.31
N SER A 9 -6.82 -2.49 -10.44
CA SER A 9 -6.55 -1.82 -9.16
C SER A 9 -5.58 -2.62 -8.28
N LEU A 10 -5.79 -3.94 -8.13
CA LEU A 10 -4.85 -4.82 -7.42
C LEU A 10 -3.47 -4.84 -8.07
N TYR A 11 -3.41 -4.93 -9.40
CA TYR A 11 -2.15 -4.94 -10.13
C TYR A 11 -1.37 -3.63 -9.98
N ASN A 12 -2.03 -2.48 -10.03
CA ASN A 12 -1.43 -1.17 -9.84
C ASN A 12 -0.91 -0.98 -8.40
N CYS A 13 -1.57 -1.59 -7.42
CA CYS A 13 -1.15 -1.53 -6.02
C CYS A 13 -0.10 -2.58 -5.62
N ARG A 14 0.29 -3.52 -6.51
CA ARG A 14 1.14 -4.67 -6.16
C ARG A 14 2.43 -4.34 -5.40
N HIS A 15 3.05 -3.20 -5.69
CA HIS A 15 4.31 -2.79 -5.04
C HIS A 15 4.09 -2.51 -3.55
N GLU A 16 2.97 -1.86 -3.21
CA GLU A 16 2.59 -1.61 -1.82
C GLU A 16 2.37 -2.91 -1.05
N PHE A 17 1.77 -3.92 -1.71
CA PHE A 17 1.61 -5.24 -1.11
C PHE A 17 2.96 -5.90 -0.82
N TYR A 18 3.93 -5.77 -1.73
CA TYR A 18 5.23 -6.41 -1.56
C TYR A 18 6.05 -5.81 -0.42
N ASP A 19 5.98 -4.48 -0.30
CA ASP A 19 6.89 -3.73 0.55
C ASP A 19 6.28 -3.46 1.94
N ASN A 20 4.95 -3.32 2.04
CA ASN A 20 4.29 -2.81 3.24
C ASN A 20 3.31 -3.79 3.92
N VAL A 21 3.05 -4.96 3.34
CA VAL A 21 2.10 -5.95 3.90
C VAL A 21 2.84 -7.16 4.47
N ASP A 22 2.57 -7.50 5.73
CA ASP A 22 3.00 -8.76 6.33
C ASP A 22 2.22 -9.91 5.70
N GLY A 23 2.91 -10.71 4.90
CA GLY A 23 2.28 -11.77 4.13
C GLY A 23 1.73 -12.92 4.96
N ASP A 24 2.34 -13.26 6.09
CA ASP A 24 1.86 -14.36 6.93
C ASP A 24 0.58 -13.98 7.65
N LYS A 25 0.54 -12.76 8.19
CA LYS A 25 -0.66 -12.21 8.83
C LYS A 25 -1.79 -12.00 7.82
N PHE A 26 -1.46 -11.46 6.65
CA PHE A 26 -2.44 -11.16 5.61
C PHE A 26 -3.06 -12.43 5.02
N VAL A 27 -2.26 -13.46 4.73
CA VAL A 27 -2.74 -14.77 4.26
C VAL A 27 -3.69 -15.41 5.27
N GLN A 28 -3.38 -15.31 6.57
CA GLN A 28 -4.26 -15.82 7.61
C GLN A 28 -5.62 -15.10 7.61
N LYS A 29 -5.61 -13.76 7.50
CA LYS A 29 -6.84 -12.97 7.45
C LYS A 29 -7.68 -13.28 6.22
N LEU A 30 -7.06 -13.43 5.05
CA LEU A 30 -7.77 -13.79 3.82
C LEU A 30 -8.47 -15.14 3.94
N HIS A 31 -7.85 -16.12 4.59
CA HIS A 31 -8.49 -17.40 4.88
C HIS A 31 -9.66 -17.25 5.85
N ASN A 32 -9.49 -16.50 6.94
CA ASN A 32 -10.55 -16.28 7.93
C ASN A 32 -11.79 -15.57 7.34
N HIS A 33 -11.59 -14.75 6.29
CA HIS A 33 -12.68 -14.08 5.55
C HIS A 33 -13.18 -14.89 4.35
N GLY A 34 -12.76 -16.14 4.19
CA GLY A 34 -13.20 -17.02 3.11
C GLY A 34 -12.72 -16.60 1.71
N VAL A 35 -11.72 -15.72 1.62
CA VAL A 35 -11.12 -15.29 0.34
C VAL A 35 -10.17 -16.37 -0.20
N LEU A 36 -9.45 -17.06 0.68
CA LEU A 36 -8.58 -18.18 0.33
C LEU A 36 -9.13 -19.48 0.91
N SER A 37 -9.08 -20.56 0.12
CA SER A 37 -9.28 -21.91 0.65
C SER A 37 -8.08 -22.34 1.51
N GLU A 38 -8.29 -23.34 2.38
CA GLU A 38 -7.21 -23.92 3.19
C GLU A 38 -6.07 -24.46 2.30
N SER A 39 -6.39 -25.07 1.15
CA SER A 39 -5.39 -25.54 0.19
C SER A 39 -4.56 -24.41 -0.43
N GLN A 40 -5.19 -23.27 -0.77
CA GLN A 40 -4.51 -22.09 -1.29
C GLN A 40 -3.63 -21.44 -0.22
N ARG A 41 -4.14 -21.32 1.02
CA ARG A 41 -3.41 -20.83 2.19
C ARG A 41 -2.13 -21.64 2.41
N GLN A 42 -2.23 -22.97 2.47
CA GLN A 42 -1.07 -23.85 2.65
C GLN A 42 -0.06 -23.73 1.51
N LYS A 43 -0.53 -23.60 0.27
CA LYS A 43 0.36 -23.38 -0.89
C LYS A 43 1.15 -22.09 -0.74
N ILE A 44 0.51 -21.00 -0.32
CA ILE A 44 1.14 -19.69 -0.15
C ILE A 44 2.13 -19.70 1.03
N TYR A 45 1.81 -20.37 2.15
CA TYR A 45 2.74 -20.48 3.29
C TYR A 45 4.05 -21.18 2.96
N ARG A 46 4.08 -22.03 1.92
CA ARG A 46 5.30 -22.69 1.46
C ARG A 46 6.27 -21.74 0.73
N CYS A 47 5.84 -20.55 0.35
CA CYS A 47 6.71 -19.55 -0.27
C CYS A 47 7.74 -19.03 0.76
N LYS A 48 8.98 -18.84 0.32
CA LYS A 48 10.10 -18.51 1.22
C LYS A 48 10.16 -17.03 1.53
N SER A 49 9.86 -16.17 0.56
CA SER A 49 9.92 -14.72 0.74
C SER A 49 8.52 -14.09 0.86
N ASN A 50 8.44 -12.97 1.59
CA ASN A 50 7.21 -12.18 1.69
C ASN A 50 6.70 -11.76 0.30
N ARG A 51 7.62 -11.36 -0.58
CA ARG A 51 7.30 -10.96 -1.95
C ARG A 51 6.70 -12.10 -2.78
N GLU A 52 7.24 -13.32 -2.67
CA GLU A 52 6.65 -14.50 -3.31
C GLU A 52 5.26 -14.83 -2.73
N LYS A 53 5.08 -14.71 -1.40
CA LYS A 53 3.77 -14.91 -0.76
C LYS A 53 2.75 -13.93 -1.33
N MET A 54 3.08 -12.65 -1.37
CA MET A 54 2.20 -11.59 -1.88
C MET A 54 1.94 -11.71 -3.38
N ALA A 55 2.93 -12.10 -4.18
CA ALA A 55 2.70 -12.40 -5.60
C ALA A 55 1.69 -13.54 -5.78
N ASN A 56 1.84 -14.64 -5.03
CA ASN A 56 0.90 -15.77 -5.10
C ASN A 56 -0.49 -15.40 -4.56
N VAL A 57 -0.58 -14.57 -3.51
CA VAL A 57 -1.86 -14.04 -3.04
C VAL A 57 -2.55 -13.25 -4.13
N LEU A 58 -1.90 -12.23 -4.68
CA LEU A 58 -2.47 -11.35 -5.71
C LEU A 58 -2.91 -12.14 -6.94
N GLN A 59 -2.09 -13.11 -7.36
CA GLN A 59 -2.44 -14.00 -8.45
C GLN A 59 -3.69 -14.84 -8.11
N THR A 60 -3.73 -15.48 -6.94
CA THR A 60 -4.83 -16.36 -6.54
C THR A 60 -6.15 -15.60 -6.41
N VAL A 61 -6.13 -14.43 -5.77
CA VAL A 61 -7.34 -13.65 -5.52
C VAL A 61 -7.87 -12.97 -6.79
N SER A 62 -7.01 -12.71 -7.79
CA SER A 62 -7.44 -12.12 -9.07
C SER A 62 -8.41 -13.00 -9.87
N PHE A 63 -8.41 -14.31 -9.61
CA PHE A 63 -9.36 -15.28 -10.17
C PHE A 63 -10.55 -15.58 -9.24
N GLY A 64 -10.65 -14.88 -8.12
CA GLY A 64 -11.69 -15.07 -7.11
C GLY A 64 -13.10 -14.67 -7.56
N ASN A 65 -14.05 -14.85 -6.66
CA ASN A 65 -15.43 -14.42 -6.85
C ASN A 65 -15.54 -12.88 -6.82
N GLN A 66 -16.72 -12.35 -7.12
CA GLN A 66 -16.94 -10.90 -7.20
C GLN A 66 -16.78 -10.21 -5.84
N ASP A 67 -17.03 -10.93 -4.76
CA ASP A 67 -16.93 -10.41 -3.39
C ASP A 67 -15.48 -10.41 -2.86
N CYS A 68 -14.56 -11.14 -3.50
CA CYS A 68 -13.16 -11.21 -3.10
C CYS A 68 -12.52 -9.83 -3.00
N TYR A 69 -12.78 -8.93 -3.96
CA TYR A 69 -12.19 -7.59 -3.95
C TYR A 69 -12.66 -6.78 -2.74
N GLN A 70 -13.96 -6.79 -2.45
CA GLN A 70 -14.55 -6.08 -1.30
C GLN A 70 -14.00 -6.61 0.03
N ASN A 71 -13.87 -7.93 0.15
CA ASN A 71 -13.30 -8.54 1.35
C ASN A 71 -11.82 -8.18 1.53
N ILE A 72 -11.04 -8.14 0.44
CA ILE A 72 -9.64 -7.68 0.48
C ILE A 72 -9.57 -6.23 0.94
N VAL A 73 -10.39 -5.34 0.36
CA VAL A 73 -10.44 -3.93 0.75
C VAL A 73 -10.82 -3.80 2.23
N SER A 74 -11.79 -4.58 2.71
CA SER A 74 -12.20 -4.59 4.12
C SER A 74 -11.04 -4.98 5.05
N ILE A 75 -10.34 -6.08 4.75
CA ILE A 75 -9.15 -6.52 5.52
C ILE A 75 -8.07 -5.43 5.50
N MET A 76 -7.86 -4.81 4.33
CA MET A 76 -6.88 -3.74 4.18
C MET A 76 -7.26 -2.49 4.95
N LYS A 77 -8.55 -2.14 5.07
CA LYS A 77 -8.98 -0.97 5.86
C LYS A 77 -8.65 -1.12 7.34
N GLU A 78 -8.71 -2.33 7.88
CA GLU A 78 -8.39 -2.60 9.28
C GLU A 78 -6.90 -2.49 9.58
N GLU A 79 -6.05 -3.03 8.71
CA GLU A 79 -4.63 -3.25 8.99
C GLU A 79 -3.71 -2.29 8.24
N TYR A 80 -4.09 -1.92 7.02
CA TYR A 80 -3.28 -1.17 6.07
C TYR A 80 -4.12 -0.07 5.39
N PRO A 81 -4.71 0.87 6.17
CA PRO A 81 -5.71 1.82 5.67
C PRO A 81 -5.20 2.70 4.51
N MET A 82 -3.90 3.00 4.47
CA MET A 82 -3.30 3.74 3.36
C MET A 82 -3.36 2.95 2.03
N ILE A 83 -3.10 1.64 2.08
CA ILE A 83 -3.14 0.77 0.89
C ILE A 83 -4.59 0.61 0.43
N ALA A 84 -5.54 0.42 1.36
CA ALA A 84 -6.96 0.34 1.04
C ALA A 84 -7.46 1.59 0.29
N ASN A 85 -7.13 2.78 0.80
CA ASN A 85 -7.49 4.04 0.16
C ASN A 85 -6.88 4.16 -1.24
N LYS A 86 -5.64 3.70 -1.43
CA LYS A 86 -4.98 3.68 -2.74
C LYS A 86 -5.70 2.75 -3.72
N MET A 87 -6.11 1.56 -3.27
CA MET A 87 -6.86 0.60 -4.09
C MET A 87 -8.19 1.19 -4.57
N GLU A 88 -8.95 1.84 -3.68
CA GLU A 88 -10.22 2.48 -4.02
C GLU A 88 -10.02 3.65 -5.00
N LEU A 89 -8.97 4.45 -4.82
CA LEU A 89 -8.61 5.52 -5.75
C LEU A 89 -8.22 5.00 -7.13
N GLU A 90 -7.44 3.92 -7.21
CA GLU A 90 -7.08 3.28 -8.48
C GLU A 90 -8.31 2.70 -9.18
N LEU A 91 -9.22 2.06 -8.44
CA LEU A 91 -10.48 1.57 -9.00
C LEU A 91 -11.33 2.72 -9.58
N LEU A 92 -11.37 3.86 -8.89
CA LEU A 92 -12.08 5.04 -9.35
C LEU A 92 -11.44 5.62 -10.62
N LYS A 93 -10.11 5.69 -10.68
CA LYS A 93 -9.37 6.14 -11.87
C LYS A 93 -9.66 5.26 -13.09
N GLU A 94 -9.59 3.95 -12.94
CA GLU A 94 -9.87 3.01 -14.03
C GLU A 94 -11.31 3.17 -14.55
N ARG A 95 -12.29 3.32 -13.65
CA ARG A 95 -13.69 3.55 -14.02
C ARG A 95 -13.91 4.90 -14.72
N ILE A 96 -13.21 5.96 -14.28
CA ILE A 96 -13.30 7.30 -14.90
C ILE A 96 -12.60 7.31 -16.26
N SER A 97 -11.44 6.69 -16.40
CA SER A 97 -10.70 6.63 -17.67
C SER A 97 -11.53 5.94 -18.76
N ASN A 98 -12.18 4.81 -18.45
CA ASN A 98 -13.07 4.15 -19.41
C ASN A 98 -14.37 4.92 -19.71
N SER A 99 -14.80 5.85 -18.86
CA SER A 99 -15.96 6.70 -19.15
C SER A 99 -15.70 7.72 -20.28
N ARG A 100 -14.43 8.07 -20.54
CA ARG A 100 -14.05 8.94 -21.66
C ARG A 100 -14.19 8.22 -23.00
N ASP A 101 -13.85 6.93 -23.08
CA ASP A 101 -14.03 6.11 -24.29
C ASP A 101 -15.51 5.98 -24.69
N VAL A 102 -16.43 5.97 -23.72
CA VAL A 102 -17.88 5.93 -23.99
C VAL A 102 -18.38 7.24 -24.64
N ASN A 103 -17.78 8.37 -24.29
CA ASN A 103 -18.10 9.66 -24.91
C ASN A 103 -17.56 9.74 -26.34
N GLU A 104 -16.36 9.20 -26.60
CA GLU A 104 -15.81 9.12 -27.95
C GLU A 104 -16.68 8.23 -28.86
N SER A 105 -17.14 7.07 -28.37
CA SER A 105 -18.01 6.17 -29.11
C SER A 105 -19.40 6.77 -29.44
N LEU A 106 -19.93 7.63 -28.57
CA LEU A 106 -21.17 8.39 -28.85
C LEU A 106 -20.95 9.48 -29.90
N ILE A 107 -19.81 10.18 -29.84
CA ILE A 107 -19.42 11.19 -30.83
C ILE A 107 -19.23 10.53 -32.21
N GLU A 108 -18.64 9.35 -32.25
CA GLU A 108 -18.42 8.56 -33.47
C GLU A 108 -19.76 8.12 -34.10
N ILE A 109 -20.71 7.58 -33.31
CA ILE A 109 -22.05 7.22 -33.79
C ILE A 109 -22.80 8.45 -34.34
N ILE A 110 -22.70 9.60 -33.67
CA ILE A 110 -23.34 10.84 -34.13
C ILE A 110 -22.71 11.29 -35.46
N ASN A 111 -21.39 11.29 -35.54
CA ASN A 111 -20.66 11.82 -36.69
C ASN A 111 -20.72 10.91 -37.92
N GLU A 112 -20.62 9.59 -37.74
CA GLU A 112 -20.52 8.64 -38.84
C GLU A 112 -21.88 8.10 -39.30
N GLN A 113 -22.85 7.99 -38.40
CA GLN A 113 -24.13 7.34 -38.72
C GLN A 113 -25.29 8.34 -38.80
N LEU A 114 -25.34 9.35 -37.93
CA LEU A 114 -26.48 10.27 -37.89
C LEU A 114 -26.28 11.50 -38.78
N LEU A 115 -25.09 12.11 -38.82
CA LEU A 115 -24.84 13.28 -39.66
C LEU A 115 -25.03 13.00 -41.17
N PRO A 116 -24.56 11.89 -41.77
CA PRO A 116 -24.74 11.65 -43.21
C PRO A 116 -26.20 11.47 -43.61
N ILE A 117 -27.01 10.95 -42.68
CA ILE A 117 -28.45 10.77 -42.84
C ILE A 117 -29.18 12.11 -42.76
N VAL A 118 -28.75 13.01 -41.86
CA VAL A 118 -29.38 14.33 -41.65
C VAL A 118 -28.98 15.35 -42.73
N TYR A 119 -27.73 15.32 -43.19
CA TYR A 119 -27.17 16.35 -44.06
C TYR A 119 -27.08 15.99 -45.54
N GLY A 120 -27.40 14.75 -45.93
CA GLY A 120 -27.58 14.38 -47.33
C GLY A 120 -26.38 14.68 -48.24
N LYS A 121 -25.46 13.72 -48.30
CA LYS A 121 -24.36 13.50 -49.29
C LYS A 121 -22.98 14.08 -48.99
N GLY A 122 -21.97 13.19 -49.17
CA GLY A 122 -20.75 13.55 -49.88
C GLY A 122 -19.56 12.59 -49.74
N LYS A 123 -19.57 11.41 -50.40
CA LYS A 123 -18.59 11.00 -51.43
C LYS A 123 -18.68 9.50 -51.81
N SER A 124 -18.84 9.29 -53.12
CA SER A 124 -18.41 8.14 -53.94
C SER A 124 -18.71 6.72 -53.43
N ASN A 125 -19.87 6.20 -53.79
CA ASN A 125 -19.98 5.27 -54.93
C ASN A 125 -21.45 5.09 -55.26
N GLU A 126 -21.71 4.86 -56.54
CA GLU A 126 -23.00 4.54 -57.11
C GLU A 126 -23.59 3.30 -56.42
N GLU A 127 -24.38 3.51 -55.38
CA GLU A 127 -25.45 2.58 -55.07
C GLU A 127 -26.78 3.32 -55.16
N ASP A 128 -27.58 2.79 -56.05
CA ASP A 128 -28.79 3.32 -56.62
C ASP A 128 -29.89 3.42 -55.55
N PHE A 129 -29.87 4.51 -54.77
CA PHE A 129 -30.95 4.89 -53.85
C PHE A 129 -32.26 5.24 -54.58
N SER A 130 -32.28 5.21 -55.92
CA SER A 130 -33.48 5.40 -56.73
C SER A 130 -34.35 4.14 -56.82
N SER A 131 -33.83 2.96 -56.44
CA SER A 131 -34.50 1.67 -56.69
C SER A 131 -35.23 1.05 -55.48
N LYS A 132 -35.15 1.63 -54.28
CA LYS A 132 -35.85 1.11 -53.10
C LYS A 132 -36.85 2.13 -52.56
N ARG A 133 -38.12 1.74 -52.68
CA ARG A 133 -39.36 2.46 -52.29
C ARG A 133 -39.14 3.49 -51.17
N PRO A 134 -39.64 4.74 -51.32
CA PRO A 134 -39.45 5.86 -50.39
C PRO A 134 -39.94 5.57 -48.95
N HIS A 135 -40.80 4.57 -48.77
CA HIS A 135 -41.28 4.12 -47.47
C HIS A 135 -40.22 3.41 -46.60
N SER A 136 -39.12 2.91 -47.16
CA SER A 136 -38.13 2.13 -46.39
C SER A 136 -37.11 3.00 -45.62
N SER A 137 -36.65 4.11 -46.21
CA SER A 137 -35.65 4.99 -45.62
C SER A 137 -36.23 5.80 -44.45
N VAL A 138 -37.46 6.31 -44.60
CA VAL A 138 -38.18 7.03 -43.53
C VAL A 138 -38.53 6.10 -42.36
N SER A 139 -38.91 4.85 -42.66
CA SER A 139 -39.15 3.82 -41.64
C SER A 139 -37.86 3.48 -40.89
N ARG A 140 -36.74 3.36 -41.61
CA ARG A 140 -35.42 3.08 -41.01
C ARG A 140 -34.90 4.26 -40.19
N LEU A 141 -35.13 5.49 -40.65
CA LEU A 141 -34.86 6.72 -39.90
C LEU A 141 -35.67 6.77 -38.60
N SER A 142 -36.97 6.46 -38.69
CA SER A 142 -37.87 6.44 -37.55
C SER A 142 -37.45 5.39 -36.52
N GLU A 143 -36.99 4.23 -36.97
CA GLU A 143 -36.47 3.18 -36.08
C GLU A 143 -35.14 3.59 -35.42
N LEU A 144 -34.22 4.22 -36.16
CA LEU A 144 -32.97 4.74 -35.58
C LEU A 144 -33.24 5.84 -34.54
N ILE A 145 -34.16 6.76 -34.83
CA ILE A 145 -34.60 7.80 -33.88
C ILE A 145 -35.19 7.15 -32.62
N ARG A 146 -36.04 6.13 -32.78
CA ARG A 146 -36.65 5.40 -31.66
C ARG A 146 -35.60 4.68 -30.81
N GLN A 147 -34.62 4.04 -31.43
CA GLN A 147 -33.52 3.37 -30.73
C GLN A 147 -32.65 4.38 -29.98
N LEU A 148 -32.34 5.53 -30.59
CA LEU A 148 -31.60 6.61 -29.96
C LEU A 148 -32.36 7.16 -28.75
N GLN A 149 -33.67 7.41 -28.89
CA GLN A 149 -34.53 7.86 -27.79
C GLN A 149 -34.53 6.86 -26.62
N LEU A 150 -34.71 5.55 -26.89
CA LEU A 150 -34.67 4.51 -25.85
C LEU A 150 -33.32 4.44 -25.14
N ARG A 151 -32.23 4.61 -25.89
CA ARG A 151 -30.87 4.58 -25.34
C ARG A 151 -30.60 5.81 -24.47
N CYS A 152 -31.00 7.01 -24.90
CA CYS A 152 -30.94 8.22 -24.10
C CYS A 152 -31.77 8.10 -22.82
N LEU A 153 -33.00 7.59 -22.88
CA LEU A 153 -33.85 7.39 -21.70
C LEU A 153 -33.21 6.42 -20.70
N ARG A 154 -32.58 5.35 -21.19
CA ARG A 154 -31.86 4.39 -20.33
C ARG A 154 -30.64 5.02 -19.66
N ILE A 155 -29.82 5.77 -20.40
CA ILE A 155 -28.62 6.43 -19.86
C ILE A 155 -29.00 7.49 -18.83
N LEU A 156 -30.06 8.26 -19.09
CA LEU A 156 -30.57 9.30 -18.19
C LEU A 156 -31.38 8.73 -17.02
N ASN A 157 -31.56 7.40 -16.98
CA ASN A 157 -32.37 6.67 -16.01
C ASN A 157 -33.80 7.24 -15.86
N VAL A 158 -34.39 7.68 -16.97
CA VAL A 158 -35.73 8.27 -17.01
C VAL A 158 -36.74 7.15 -17.25
N LYS A 159 -37.78 7.10 -16.42
CA LYS A 159 -38.81 6.06 -16.56
C LYS A 159 -39.59 6.26 -17.86
N PRO A 160 -40.00 5.18 -18.56
CA PRO A 160 -40.80 5.29 -19.78
C PRO A 160 -42.11 6.07 -19.60
N SER A 161 -42.66 6.10 -18.38
CA SER A 161 -43.83 6.88 -18.00
C SER A 161 -43.60 8.39 -18.01
N GLU A 162 -42.39 8.86 -17.68
CA GLU A 162 -42.01 10.28 -17.68
C GLU A 162 -41.69 10.79 -19.10
N ALA A 163 -41.24 9.88 -19.97
CA ALA A 163 -40.91 10.15 -21.37
C ALA A 163 -42.13 10.40 -22.26
N ARG A 164 -43.32 9.92 -21.88
CA ARG A 164 -44.54 10.03 -22.71
C ARG A 164 -45.10 11.45 -22.80
N ASN A 165 -44.83 12.29 -21.80
CA ASN A 165 -45.47 13.61 -21.66
C ASN A 165 -44.49 14.79 -21.82
N THR A 166 -43.21 14.51 -22.08
CA THR A 166 -42.19 15.56 -22.13
C THR A 166 -41.20 15.29 -23.24
N ALA A 167 -40.89 16.29 -24.06
CA ALA A 167 -39.92 16.16 -25.14
C ALA A 167 -38.54 15.77 -24.58
N LEU A 168 -37.86 14.83 -25.23
CA LEU A 168 -36.57 14.29 -24.79
C LEU A 168 -35.50 15.38 -24.48
N PRO A 169 -35.35 16.46 -25.26
CA PRO A 169 -34.40 17.53 -24.93
C PRO A 169 -34.69 18.22 -23.59
N VAL A 170 -35.97 18.33 -23.21
CA VAL A 170 -36.37 18.93 -21.93
C VAL A 170 -36.01 18.01 -20.77
N LEU A 171 -36.19 16.69 -20.94
CA LEU A 171 -35.79 15.68 -19.96
C LEU A 171 -34.28 15.64 -19.76
N ILE A 172 -33.51 15.70 -20.86
CA ILE A 172 -32.04 15.80 -20.84
C ILE A 172 -31.61 17.02 -20.03
N ASN A 173 -32.13 18.21 -20.37
CA ASN A 173 -31.75 19.44 -19.68
C ASN A 173 -32.13 19.43 -18.20
N ARG A 174 -33.29 18.85 -17.84
CA ARG A 174 -33.68 18.68 -16.44
C ARG A 174 -32.69 17.78 -15.69
N LYS A 175 -32.34 16.63 -16.26
CA LYS A 175 -31.38 15.69 -15.64
C LYS A 175 -29.98 16.27 -15.52
N ILE A 176 -29.52 17.03 -16.52
CA ILE A 176 -28.24 17.75 -16.45
C ILE A 176 -28.26 18.74 -15.28
N LYS A 177 -29.34 19.53 -15.11
CA LYS A 177 -29.47 20.45 -13.98
C LYS A 177 -29.49 19.74 -12.63
N GLU A 178 -30.24 18.64 -12.51
CA GLU A 178 -30.26 17.81 -11.30
C GLU A 178 -28.85 17.28 -10.96
N GLN A 179 -28.12 16.75 -11.95
CA GLN A 179 -26.76 16.25 -11.75
C GLN A 179 -25.77 17.38 -11.40
N GLN A 180 -25.89 18.56 -12.02
CA GLN A 180 -25.06 19.72 -11.68
C GLN A 180 -25.26 20.17 -10.23
N GLU A 181 -26.49 20.11 -9.74
CA GLU A 181 -26.82 20.45 -8.35
C GLU A 181 -26.25 19.41 -7.36
N VAL A 182 -26.35 18.11 -7.67
CA VAL A 182 -25.70 17.06 -6.88
C VAL A 182 -24.18 17.25 -6.83
N VAL A 183 -23.56 17.57 -7.98
CA VAL A 183 -22.11 17.86 -8.04
C VAL A 183 -21.76 19.10 -7.22
N ARG A 184 -22.61 20.12 -7.18
CA ARG A 184 -22.42 21.31 -6.35
C ARG A 184 -22.43 20.96 -4.86
N GLN A 185 -23.43 20.20 -4.42
CA GLN A 185 -23.56 19.74 -3.03
C GLN A 185 -22.36 18.87 -2.61
N LEU A 186 -21.96 17.90 -3.46
CA LEU A 186 -20.78 17.08 -3.19
C LEU A 186 -19.48 17.89 -3.11
N LYS A 187 -19.36 18.97 -3.90
CA LYS A 187 -18.19 19.88 -3.80
C LYS A 187 -18.19 20.65 -2.49
N GLU A 188 -19.35 21.08 -1.99
CA GLU A 188 -19.50 21.74 -0.70
C GLU A 188 -19.12 20.78 0.43
N GLU A 189 -19.65 19.55 0.44
CA GLU A 189 -19.29 18.50 1.40
C GLU A 189 -17.79 18.15 1.34
N ILE A 190 -17.20 18.04 0.15
CA ILE A 190 -15.75 17.80 0.00
C ILE A 190 -14.94 18.94 0.61
N ASN A 191 -15.38 20.20 0.47
CA ASN A 191 -14.70 21.34 1.06
C ASN A 191 -14.82 21.36 2.59
N GLU A 192 -15.99 21.00 3.12
CA GLU A 192 -16.21 20.81 4.56
C GLU A 192 -15.35 19.70 5.14
N ILE A 193 -15.08 18.62 4.40
CA ILE A 193 -14.19 17.53 4.81
C ILE A 193 -12.70 17.90 4.69
N LYS A 194 -12.33 18.70 3.68
CA LYS A 194 -10.91 19.10 3.46
C LYS A 194 -10.41 20.11 4.50
N SER A 195 -11.27 20.99 4.99
CA SER A 195 -10.94 21.99 6.02
C SER A 195 -10.38 21.36 7.33
N PRO A 196 -11.07 20.39 7.97
CA PRO A 196 -10.58 19.74 9.19
C PRO A 196 -9.42 18.79 8.93
N LYS A 197 -9.31 18.15 7.75
CA LYS A 197 -8.14 17.31 7.41
C LYS A 197 -6.83 18.08 7.40
N LYS A 198 -6.81 19.30 6.85
CA LYS A 198 -5.61 20.16 6.89
C LYS A 198 -5.26 20.59 8.31
N LYS A 199 -6.27 20.89 9.12
CA LYS A 199 -6.08 21.27 10.52
C LYS A 199 -5.55 20.11 11.37
N ASN A 200 -6.04 18.89 11.13
CA ASN A 200 -5.54 17.68 11.80
C ASN A 200 -4.14 17.26 11.33
N GLN A 201 -3.78 17.45 10.06
CA GLN A 201 -2.42 17.18 9.59
C GLN A 201 -1.40 18.11 10.26
N SER A 202 -1.68 19.41 10.34
CA SER A 202 -0.82 20.38 11.04
C SER A 202 -0.67 20.05 12.54
N LEU A 203 -1.75 19.66 13.21
CA LEU A 203 -1.67 19.22 14.62
C LEU A 203 -0.87 17.92 14.79
N HIS A 204 -0.93 17.00 13.83
CA HIS A 204 -0.18 15.75 13.90
C HIS A 204 1.32 15.97 13.68
N GLU A 205 1.68 16.86 12.75
CA GLU A 205 3.07 17.30 12.51
C GLU A 205 3.66 17.99 13.76
N GLU A 206 2.90 18.88 14.42
CA GLU A 206 3.33 19.51 15.68
C GLU A 206 3.52 18.48 16.82
N LEU A 207 2.64 17.47 16.92
CA LEU A 207 2.74 16.43 17.94
C LEU A 207 3.95 15.51 17.72
N ASP A 208 4.27 15.20 16.46
CA ASP A 208 5.42 14.36 16.11
C ASP A 208 6.74 15.11 16.36
N GLU A 209 6.81 16.42 16.11
CA GLU A 209 7.97 17.26 16.45
C GLU A 209 8.22 17.31 17.96
N ILE A 210 7.17 17.45 18.77
CA ILE A 210 7.28 17.46 20.25
C ILE A 210 7.80 16.11 20.76
N ASN A 211 7.24 15.00 20.28
CA ASN A 211 7.68 13.66 20.66
C ASN A 211 9.13 13.38 20.25
N LEU A 212 9.56 13.87 19.09
CA LEU A 212 10.93 13.70 18.62
C LEU A 212 11.91 14.51 19.50
N ALA A 213 11.55 15.74 19.86
CA ALA A 213 12.37 16.59 20.72
C ALA A 213 12.56 15.98 22.12
N GLU A 214 11.50 15.42 22.71
CA GLU A 214 11.57 14.76 24.01
C GLU A 214 12.45 13.50 23.97
N LYS A 215 12.33 12.70 22.90
CA LYS A 215 13.18 11.52 22.69
C LYS A 215 14.65 11.88 22.49
N ILE A 216 14.95 12.96 21.75
CA ILE A 216 16.31 13.47 21.58
C ILE A 216 16.88 13.95 22.92
N TYR A 217 16.08 14.62 23.75
CA TYR A 217 16.49 15.05 25.08
C TYR A 217 16.85 13.86 25.98
N GLN A 218 16.00 12.82 26.01
CA GLN A 218 16.26 11.60 26.77
C GLN A 218 17.55 10.90 26.31
N LEU A 219 17.73 10.71 25.00
CA LEU A 219 18.95 10.10 24.44
C LEU A 219 20.22 10.89 24.77
N ARG A 220 20.15 12.22 24.76
CA ARG A 220 21.30 13.07 25.17
C ARG A 220 21.66 12.88 26.64
N LYS A 221 20.66 12.75 27.51
CA LYS A 221 20.88 12.50 28.93
C LYS A 221 21.50 11.12 29.17
N GLU A 222 20.98 10.08 28.54
CA GLU A 222 21.55 8.73 28.62
C GLU A 222 22.99 8.68 28.10
N LEU A 223 23.28 9.37 26.98
CA LEU A 223 24.63 9.46 26.43
C LEU A 223 25.59 10.14 27.40
N GLN A 224 25.14 11.18 28.10
CA GLN A 224 25.94 11.89 29.11
C GLN A 224 26.22 10.99 30.32
N ASP A 225 25.21 10.26 30.81
CA ASP A 225 25.37 9.31 31.92
C ASP A 225 26.34 8.17 31.56
N GLN A 226 26.30 7.70 30.30
CA GLN A 226 27.27 6.71 29.81
C GLN A 226 28.69 7.28 29.73
N HIS A 227 28.88 8.52 29.28
CA HIS A 227 30.20 9.16 29.25
C HIS A 227 30.80 9.26 30.66
N GLU A 228 30.00 9.65 31.66
CA GLU A 228 30.49 9.73 33.04
C GLU A 228 30.85 8.36 33.60
N ARG A 229 30.06 7.32 33.31
CA ARG A 229 30.40 5.94 33.67
C ARG A 229 31.72 5.48 33.04
N VAL A 230 31.94 5.76 31.75
CA VAL A 230 33.19 5.42 31.07
C VAL A 230 34.37 6.13 31.72
N ARG A 231 34.22 7.43 32.04
CA ARG A 231 35.25 8.20 32.74
C ARG A 231 35.61 7.60 34.10
N LEU A 232 34.62 7.23 34.91
CA LEU A 232 34.84 6.60 36.21
C LEU A 232 35.54 5.23 36.07
N LEU A 233 35.16 4.44 35.07
CA LEU A 233 35.82 3.16 34.78
C LEU A 233 37.27 3.36 34.35
N GLN A 234 37.57 4.37 33.52
CA GLN A 234 38.95 4.70 33.12
C GLN A 234 39.81 5.07 34.33
N LEU A 235 39.30 5.89 35.26
CA LEU A 235 40.00 6.23 36.50
C LEU A 235 40.26 4.98 37.36
N SER A 236 39.28 4.08 37.48
CA SER A 236 39.44 2.83 38.21
C SER A 236 40.46 1.89 37.57
N VAL A 237 40.47 1.77 36.24
CA VAL A 237 41.46 0.98 35.50
C VAL A 237 42.86 1.53 35.76
N HIS A 238 43.05 2.85 35.64
CA HIS A 238 44.35 3.47 35.84
C HIS A 238 44.87 3.27 37.27
N SER A 239 44.00 3.39 38.28
CA SER A 239 44.35 3.08 39.66
C SER A 239 44.81 1.62 39.83
N LYS A 240 44.11 0.66 39.22
CA LYS A 240 44.49 -0.76 39.27
C LYS A 240 45.80 -1.03 38.53
N GLU A 241 46.05 -0.37 37.41
CA GLU A 241 47.31 -0.47 36.67
C GLU A 241 48.50 -0.02 37.53
N SER A 242 48.33 1.07 38.30
CA SER A 242 49.34 1.52 39.27
C SER A 242 49.61 0.45 40.33
N THR A 243 48.57 -0.11 40.95
CA THR A 243 48.74 -1.17 41.96
C THR A 243 49.43 -2.42 41.40
N VAL A 244 49.10 -2.79 40.16
CA VAL A 244 49.76 -3.92 39.47
C VAL A 244 51.25 -3.62 39.25
N LEU A 245 51.61 -2.38 38.93
CA LEU A 245 53.01 -1.97 38.77
C LEU A 245 53.77 -2.06 40.10
N ASP A 246 53.16 -1.60 41.20
CA ASP A 246 53.74 -1.69 42.54
C ASP A 246 54.00 -3.15 42.94
N LEU A 247 53.00 -4.02 42.75
CA LEU A 247 53.11 -5.46 43.03
C LEU A 247 54.14 -6.18 42.14
N LYS A 248 54.32 -5.75 40.88
CA LYS A 248 55.39 -6.26 40.02
C LYS A 248 56.76 -5.87 40.53
N THR A 249 56.88 -4.65 41.04
CA THR A 249 58.13 -4.14 41.61
C THR A 249 58.48 -4.89 42.89
N GLU A 250 57.51 -5.09 43.78
CA GLU A 250 57.69 -5.85 45.02
C GLU A 250 58.04 -7.33 44.74
N ASN A 251 57.36 -7.98 43.78
CA ASN A 251 57.72 -9.33 43.37
C ASN A 251 59.16 -9.43 42.84
N ALA A 252 59.63 -8.43 42.07
CA ALA A 252 61.00 -8.42 41.58
C ALA A 252 62.02 -8.29 42.73
N ILE A 253 61.72 -7.47 43.75
CA ILE A 253 62.54 -7.35 44.95
C ILE A 253 62.62 -8.70 45.68
N ILE A 254 61.48 -9.34 45.94
CA ILE A 254 61.41 -10.64 46.62
C ILE A 254 62.17 -11.72 45.83
N GLN A 255 62.03 -11.76 44.51
CA GLN A 255 62.77 -12.71 43.67
C GLN A 255 64.29 -12.53 43.77
N ASN A 256 64.76 -11.27 43.80
CA ASN A 256 66.17 -10.97 44.00
C ASN A 256 66.66 -11.42 45.38
N GLU A 257 65.90 -11.16 46.45
CA GLU A 257 66.25 -11.62 47.80
C GLU A 257 66.33 -13.15 47.90
N ILE A 258 65.35 -13.86 47.32
CA ILE A 258 65.37 -15.33 47.23
C ILE A 258 66.64 -15.81 46.51
N GLN A 259 67.03 -15.13 45.43
CA GLN A 259 68.23 -15.48 44.67
C GLN A 259 69.51 -15.25 45.47
N GLU A 260 69.61 -14.15 46.21
CA GLU A 260 70.75 -13.87 47.10
C GLU A 260 70.83 -14.87 48.27
N LEU A 261 69.71 -15.19 48.91
CA LEU A 261 69.66 -16.22 49.96
C LEU A 261 70.09 -17.60 49.45
N ARG A 262 69.74 -17.95 48.21
CA ARG A 262 70.21 -19.18 47.55
C ARG A 262 71.72 -19.17 47.31
N LYS A 263 72.34 -18.02 47.04
CA LYS A 263 73.81 -17.91 46.89
C LYS A 263 74.53 -18.03 48.24
N GLN A 264 73.93 -17.54 49.32
CA GLN A 264 74.54 -17.55 50.67
C GLN A 264 74.43 -18.89 51.40
N ARG A 265 73.54 -19.79 50.97
CA ARG A 265 73.53 -21.19 51.44
C ARG A 265 74.36 -22.05 50.48
N PRO A 266 75.62 -22.42 50.80
CA PRO A 266 76.21 -23.55 50.10
C PRO A 266 75.31 -24.75 50.38
N LEU A 267 74.94 -25.49 49.33
CA LEU A 267 74.27 -26.78 49.42
C LEU A 267 75.17 -27.73 50.22
N GLY A 268 75.08 -27.66 51.55
CA GLY A 268 75.55 -28.71 52.44
C GLY A 268 74.78 -29.95 52.04
N LYS A 269 75.46 -30.89 51.39
CA LYS A 269 74.96 -32.24 51.17
C LYS A 269 74.64 -32.81 52.55
N LEU A 270 73.38 -32.73 52.96
CA LEU A 270 72.83 -33.55 54.03
C LEU A 270 72.81 -34.98 53.49
N GLN A 271 73.94 -35.67 53.62
CA GLN A 271 73.96 -37.14 53.63
C GLN A 271 73.18 -37.57 54.87
N VAL A 272 71.91 -37.86 54.67
CA VAL A 272 71.10 -38.57 55.66
C VAL A 272 71.59 -40.01 55.62
N ASN A 273 72.50 -40.37 56.54
CA ASN A 273 72.78 -41.76 56.86
C ASN A 273 71.51 -42.34 57.50
N LEU A 274 70.71 -43.04 56.70
CA LEU A 274 69.72 -43.97 57.21
C LEU A 274 70.48 -45.24 57.63
N LEU A 275 70.85 -45.28 58.91
CA LEU A 275 71.07 -46.53 59.64
C LEU A 275 69.73 -47.27 59.65
N PHE A 276 69.62 -48.30 58.82
CA PHE A 276 68.73 -49.42 59.06
C PHE A 276 69.61 -50.54 59.60
N ASP A 277 69.65 -50.69 60.92
CA ASP A 277 70.05 -51.93 61.59
C ASP A 277 68.77 -52.66 62.02
N ASP A 278 68.79 -53.98 61.86
CA ASP A 278 67.75 -54.98 62.13
C ASP A 278 67.12 -54.91 63.53
#